data_AF-A0A956ABX3-F1
#
_entry.id   AF-A0A956ABX3-F1
#
_cell.length_a   1.000
_cell.length_b   1.000
_cell.length_c   1.000
_cell.angle_alpha   90.00
_cell.angle_beta   90.00
_cell.angle_gamma   90.00
#
_symmetry.space_group_name_H-M   'P 1'
#
loop_
_entity.id
_entity.type
_entity.pdbx_description
1 polymer ?
#
loop_
_entity_poly.entity_id
_entity_poly.type
_entity_poly.pdbx_seq_one_letter_code
_entity_poly.pdbx_strand_id
1 'polypeptide(L)'
;QPGRGLGLLRSACTLHDAVACLVLGRAYFFGKGVRQDQKLGLRYFEGACREEAPKACTYLAEIHERGQVVEKDLEKSADYRLRACALGEPTACLELGKRAAAGDVKHRDCRKAGYFYQRACRFGAKSACRLSCG
;
A
#
# COMPACT_ATOMS: atom_id res chain seq x y z
N GLN A 1 11.95 -15.60 23.41
CA GLN A 1 11.24 -14.48 24.07
C GLN A 1 10.80 -13.47 23.01
N PRO A 2 9.49 -13.23 22.81
CA PRO A 2 8.98 -12.34 21.75
C PRO A 2 9.23 -10.83 21.98
N GLY A 3 9.57 -10.41 23.20
CA GLY A 3 9.73 -8.98 23.56
C GLY A 3 10.99 -8.28 23.02
N ARG A 4 12.10 -9.02 22.81
CA ARG A 4 13.37 -8.43 22.32
C ARG A 4 13.30 -7.97 20.86
N GLY A 5 12.52 -8.68 20.03
CA GLY A 5 12.36 -8.33 18.61
C GLY A 5 11.64 -6.99 18.42
N LEU A 6 10.64 -6.69 19.25
CA LEU A 6 9.87 -5.44 19.16
C LEU A 6 10.71 -4.21 19.54
N GLY A 7 11.56 -4.33 20.56
CA GLY A 7 12.48 -3.26 20.95
C GLY A 7 13.44 -2.89 19.82
N LEU A 8 14.06 -3.91 19.20
CA LEU A 8 14.96 -3.71 18.06
C LEU A 8 14.25 -3.11 16.84
N LEU A 9 13.04 -3.60 16.53
CA LEU A 9 12.23 -3.04 15.44
C LEU A 9 11.88 -1.57 15.70
N ARG A 10 11.61 -1.20 16.96
CA ARG A 10 11.31 0.19 17.32
C ARG A 10 12.51 1.09 17.08
N SER A 11 13.68 0.67 17.53
CA SER A 11 14.94 1.39 17.27
C SER A 11 15.24 1.49 15.78
N ALA A 12 15.08 0.41 15.01
CA ALA A 12 15.29 0.43 13.56
C ALA A 12 14.32 1.38 12.86
N CYS A 13 13.04 1.35 13.23
CA CYS A 13 12.04 2.27 12.69
C CYS A 13 12.37 3.74 13.00
N THR A 14 12.87 4.06 14.20
CA THR A 14 13.35 5.42 14.51
C THR A 14 14.59 5.83 13.73
N LEU A 15 15.34 4.87 13.18
CA LEU A 15 16.47 5.09 12.27
C LEU A 15 16.03 5.10 10.80
N HIS A 16 14.75 5.40 10.52
CA HIS A 16 14.17 5.47 9.18
C HIS A 16 14.18 4.13 8.41
N ASP A 17 14.26 2.99 9.11
CA ASP A 17 14.07 1.69 8.49
C ASP A 17 12.58 1.46 8.15
N ALA A 18 12.27 1.68 6.88
CA ALA A 18 10.99 1.43 6.22
C ALA A 18 10.40 0.04 6.52
N VAL A 19 11.22 -1.00 6.52
CA VAL A 19 10.78 -2.39 6.72
C VAL A 19 10.45 -2.62 8.19
N ALA A 20 11.25 -2.11 9.11
CA ALA A 20 11.00 -2.21 10.54
C ALA A 20 9.71 -1.48 10.92
N CYS A 21 9.50 -0.26 10.39
CA CYS A 21 8.25 0.48 10.57
C CYS A 21 7.04 -0.27 10.01
N LEU A 22 7.18 -0.89 8.83
CA LEU A 22 6.12 -1.73 8.25
C LEU A 22 5.77 -2.93 9.15
N VAL A 23 6.79 -3.60 9.70
CA VAL A 23 6.59 -4.76 10.59
C VAL A 23 5.90 -4.33 11.88
N LEU A 24 6.31 -3.21 12.49
CA LEU A 24 5.63 -2.64 13.65
C LEU A 24 4.20 -2.23 13.34
N GLY A 25 3.98 -1.59 12.20
CA GLY A 25 2.63 -1.24 11.72
C GLY A 25 1.73 -2.46 11.68
N ARG A 26 2.21 -3.57 11.10
CA ARG A 26 1.45 -4.84 11.08
C ARG A 26 1.27 -5.43 12.48
N ALA A 27 2.29 -5.39 13.33
CA ALA A 27 2.22 -5.93 14.69
C ALA A 27 1.12 -5.22 15.49
N TYR A 28 1.13 -3.90 15.53
CA TYR A 28 0.13 -3.11 16.25
C TYR A 28 -1.25 -3.16 15.59
N PHE A 29 -1.33 -3.07 14.25
CA PHE A 29 -2.61 -3.07 13.54
C PHE A 29 -3.38 -4.39 13.68
N PHE A 30 -2.68 -5.52 13.61
CA PHE A 30 -3.27 -6.87 13.69
C PHE A 30 -3.15 -7.53 15.07
N GLY A 31 -2.48 -6.89 16.04
CA GLY A 31 -2.26 -7.47 17.37
C GLY A 31 -1.32 -8.69 17.39
N LYS A 32 -0.36 -8.76 16.45
CA LYS A 32 0.58 -9.90 16.37
C LYS A 32 1.74 -9.74 17.34
N GLY A 33 1.67 -10.43 18.48
CA GLY A 33 2.71 -10.41 19.51
C GLY A 33 2.74 -9.13 20.35
N VAL A 34 1.79 -8.22 20.13
CA VAL A 34 1.55 -7.00 20.92
C VAL A 34 0.05 -6.83 21.12
N ARG A 35 -0.34 -6.03 22.12
CA ARG A 35 -1.73 -5.58 22.24
C ARG A 35 -2.11 -4.81 20.97
N GLN A 36 -3.25 -5.18 20.37
CA GLN A 36 -3.73 -4.54 19.16
C GLN A 36 -4.00 -3.06 19.41
N ASP A 37 -3.44 -2.21 18.55
CA ASP A 37 -3.67 -0.79 18.48
C ASP A 37 -3.63 -0.36 17.01
N GLN A 38 -4.81 -0.28 16.41
CA GLN A 38 -4.95 0.06 14.99
C GLN A 38 -4.51 1.49 14.67
N LYS A 39 -4.71 2.44 15.60
CA LYS A 39 -4.31 3.84 15.41
C LYS A 39 -2.79 3.97 15.43
N LEU A 40 -2.13 3.28 16.36
CA LEU A 40 -0.67 3.24 16.41
C LEU A 40 -0.09 2.50 15.19
N GLY A 41 -0.69 1.38 14.78
CA GLY A 41 -0.31 0.66 13.57
C GLY A 41 -0.39 1.52 12.31
N LEU A 42 -1.44 2.34 12.21
CA LEU A 42 -1.63 3.30 11.12
C LEU A 42 -0.51 4.35 11.08
N ARG A 43 -0.14 4.94 12.22
CA ARG A 43 0.99 5.89 12.30
C ARG A 43 2.31 5.27 11.83
N TYR A 44 2.55 4.00 12.17
CA TYR A 44 3.73 3.28 11.69
C TYR A 44 3.68 3.03 10.18
N PHE A 45 2.50 2.76 9.60
CA PHE A 45 2.36 2.67 8.15
C PHE A 45 2.57 4.01 7.44
N GLU A 46 2.08 5.12 8.01
CA GLU A 46 2.35 6.47 7.50
C GLU A 46 3.84 6.79 7.47
N GLY A 47 4.55 6.49 8.57
CA GLY A 47 6.01 6.61 8.63
C GLY A 47 6.69 5.73 7.59
N ALA A 48 6.38 4.44 7.54
CA ALA A 48 6.97 3.53 6.56
C ALA A 48 6.71 3.95 5.11
N CYS A 49 5.50 4.42 4.78
CA CYS A 49 5.18 4.93 3.45
C CYS A 49 5.94 6.21 3.11
N ARG A 50 6.19 7.07 4.11
CA ARG A 50 7.03 8.26 3.96
C ARG A 50 8.47 7.90 3.66
N GLU A 51 9.00 6.88 4.34
CA GLU A 51 10.32 6.26 4.10
C GLU A 51 10.32 5.31 2.89
N GLU A 52 9.42 5.52 1.92
CA GLU A 52 9.42 4.81 0.65
C GLU A 52 9.14 3.29 0.72
N ALA A 53 8.51 2.79 1.81
CA ALA A 53 8.03 1.41 1.88
C ALA A 53 6.77 1.22 1.01
N PRO A 54 6.83 0.54 -0.16
CA PRO A 54 5.72 0.48 -1.10
C PRO A 54 4.50 -0.26 -0.53
N LYS A 55 4.78 -1.31 0.25
CA LYS A 55 3.77 -2.12 0.95
C LYS A 55 3.02 -1.33 2.02
N ALA A 56 3.70 -0.41 2.72
CA ALA A 56 3.04 0.41 3.74
C ALA A 56 2.04 1.38 3.11
N CYS A 57 2.42 2.02 2.00
CA CYS A 57 1.51 2.86 1.22
C CYS A 57 0.29 2.06 0.73
N THR A 58 0.48 0.80 0.33
CA THR A 58 -0.62 -0.08 -0.07
C THR A 58 -1.58 -0.38 1.08
N TYR A 59 -1.06 -0.64 2.29
CA TYR A 59 -1.89 -0.79 3.48
C TYR A 59 -2.70 0.47 3.81
N LEU A 60 -2.08 1.65 3.74
CA LEU A 60 -2.80 2.93 3.95
C LEU A 60 -3.92 3.10 2.93
N ALA A 61 -3.64 2.81 1.66
CA ALA A 61 -4.66 2.88 0.62
C ALA A 61 -5.86 1.97 0.91
N GLU A 62 -5.63 0.74 1.37
CA GLU A 62 -6.70 -0.20 1.74
C GLU A 62 -7.47 0.24 2.99
N ILE A 63 -6.78 0.81 3.97
CA ILE A 63 -7.41 1.31 5.20
C ILE A 63 -8.37 2.46 4.87
N HIS A 64 -7.94 3.42 4.04
CA HIS A 64 -8.78 4.52 3.59
C HIS A 64 -9.91 4.07 2.65
N GLU A 65 -9.70 3.04 1.85
CA GLU A 65 -10.75 2.49 0.98
C GLU A 65 -11.88 1.82 1.77
N ARG A 66 -11.51 1.08 2.83
CA ARG A 66 -12.47 0.34 3.66
C ARG A 66 -13.12 1.21 4.74
N GLY A 67 -12.48 2.29 5.16
CA GLY A 67 -12.97 3.16 6.22
C GLY A 67 -13.06 2.48 7.60
N GLN A 68 -12.19 1.51 7.88
CA GLN A 68 -12.28 0.68 9.11
C GLN A 68 -11.76 1.39 10.37
N VAL A 69 -10.66 2.13 10.23
CA VAL A 69 -9.91 2.76 11.35
C VAL A 69 -9.92 4.28 11.23
N VAL A 70 -10.12 4.77 10.02
CA VAL A 70 -10.25 6.17 9.62
C VAL A 70 -11.50 6.28 8.75
N GLU A 71 -12.01 7.49 8.56
CA GLU A 71 -13.11 7.70 7.62
C GLU A 71 -12.72 7.25 6.21
N LYS A 72 -13.71 6.68 5.52
CA LYS A 72 -13.55 6.22 4.15
C LYS A 72 -13.22 7.41 3.25
N ASP A 73 -12.08 7.34 2.58
CA ASP A 73 -11.57 8.40 1.72
C ASP A 73 -10.94 7.77 0.47
N LEU A 74 -11.70 7.76 -0.61
CA LEU A 74 -11.28 7.12 -1.85
C LEU A 74 -10.20 7.93 -2.58
N GLU A 75 -10.12 9.24 -2.35
CA GLU A 75 -9.10 10.10 -2.94
C GLU A 75 -7.75 9.86 -2.26
N LYS A 76 -7.70 9.90 -0.92
CA LYS A 76 -6.48 9.52 -0.19
C LYS A 76 -6.04 8.09 -0.49
N SER A 77 -7.01 7.18 -0.62
CA SER A 77 -6.72 5.80 -1.03
C SER A 77 -6.03 5.75 -2.39
N ALA A 78 -6.53 6.51 -3.36
CA ALA A 78 -5.93 6.59 -4.70
C ALA A 78 -4.52 7.20 -4.65
N ASP A 79 -4.30 8.26 -3.87
CA ASP A 79 -3.00 8.91 -3.70
C ASP A 79 -1.95 7.97 -3.10
N TYR A 80 -2.29 7.27 -2.02
CA TYR A 80 -1.39 6.28 -1.44
C TYR A 80 -1.09 5.14 -2.41
N ARG A 81 -2.06 4.72 -3.22
CA ARG A 81 -1.87 3.67 -4.23
C ARG A 81 -1.01 4.15 -5.40
N LEU A 82 -1.17 5.40 -5.83
CA LEU A 82 -0.31 6.06 -6.80
C LEU A 82 1.14 6.11 -6.31
N ARG A 83 1.35 6.48 -5.04
CA ARG A 83 2.67 6.46 -4.42
C ARG A 83 3.25 5.05 -4.33
N ALA A 84 2.47 4.05 -3.91
CA ALA A 84 2.92 2.66 -3.87
C ALA A 84 3.36 2.16 -5.27
N CYS A 85 2.59 2.48 -6.31
CA CYS A 85 2.95 2.17 -7.70
C CYS A 85 4.20 2.96 -8.15
N ALA A 86 4.36 4.21 -7.71
CA ALA A 86 5.55 5.02 -7.95
C ALA A 86 6.81 4.34 -7.42
N LEU A 87 6.71 3.79 -6.21
CA LEU A 87 7.77 3.08 -5.48
C LEU A 87 7.98 1.62 -5.93
N GLY A 88 7.28 1.17 -6.97
CA GLY A 88 7.50 -0.15 -7.56
C GLY A 88 6.65 -1.28 -6.98
N GLU A 89 5.57 -1.00 -6.26
CA GLU A 89 4.63 -2.05 -5.84
C GLU A 89 3.75 -2.49 -7.02
N PRO A 90 3.94 -3.70 -7.58
CA PRO A 90 3.23 -4.14 -8.77
C PRO A 90 1.73 -4.29 -8.51
N THR A 91 1.35 -4.70 -7.29
CA THR A 91 -0.04 -4.85 -6.86
C THR A 91 -0.78 -3.51 -6.89
N ALA A 92 -0.13 -2.43 -6.44
CA ALA A 92 -0.71 -1.10 -6.43
C ALA A 92 -0.94 -0.58 -7.86
N CYS A 93 0.06 -0.74 -8.75
CA CYS A 93 -0.08 -0.38 -10.15
C CYS A 93 -1.21 -1.18 -10.83
N LEU A 94 -1.31 -2.48 -10.54
CA LEU A 94 -2.35 -3.33 -11.11
C LEU A 94 -3.76 -2.85 -10.74
N GLU A 95 -3.99 -2.51 -9.47
CA GLU A 95 -5.29 -2.03 -9.00
C GLU A 95 -5.65 -0.65 -9.58
N LEU A 96 -4.68 0.24 -9.77
CA LEU A 96 -4.89 1.51 -10.47
C LEU A 96 -5.27 1.29 -11.94
N GLY A 97 -4.60 0.34 -12.60
CA GLY A 97 -4.93 -0.04 -13.97
C GLY A 97 -6.35 -0.61 -14.10
N LYS A 98 -6.74 -1.48 -13.16
CA LYS A 98 -8.10 -2.03 -13.10
C LYS A 98 -9.14 -0.96 -12.85
N ARG A 99 -8.91 -0.04 -11.91
CA ARG A 99 -9.82 1.09 -11.66
C ARG A 99 -9.96 2.00 -12.88
N ALA A 100 -8.86 2.26 -13.59
CA ALA A 100 -8.90 3.07 -14.82
C ALA A 100 -9.63 2.34 -15.97
N ALA A 101 -9.50 1.02 -16.05
CA ALA A 101 -10.21 0.19 -17.03
C ALA A 101 -11.68 -0.09 -16.63
N ALA A 102 -12.06 0.17 -15.39
CA ALA A 102 -13.41 -0.05 -14.89
C ALA A 102 -14.35 1.07 -15.33
N GLY A 103 -15.61 0.70 -15.59
CA GLY A 103 -16.65 1.60 -16.07
C GLY A 103 -16.99 1.38 -17.55
N ASP A 104 -18.07 2.01 -18.01
CA ASP A 104 -18.51 1.91 -19.40
C ASP A 104 -17.48 2.52 -20.36
N VAL A 105 -17.61 2.21 -21.64
CA VAL A 105 -16.72 2.73 -22.72
C VAL A 105 -16.52 4.25 -22.65
N LYS A 106 -17.52 4.98 -22.13
CA LYS A 106 -17.50 6.44 -21.97
C LYS A 106 -16.68 6.94 -20.76
N HIS A 107 -16.54 6.13 -19.71
CA HIS A 107 -15.94 6.53 -18.43
C HIS A 107 -14.59 5.85 -18.16
N ARG A 108 -14.29 4.73 -18.84
CA ARG A 108 -13.00 4.06 -18.74
C ARG A 108 -11.89 4.87 -19.43
N ASP A 109 -10.73 4.92 -18.80
CA ASP A 109 -9.52 5.52 -19.36
C ASP A 109 -8.52 4.40 -19.71
N CYS A 110 -8.69 3.85 -20.91
CA CYS A 110 -7.81 2.79 -21.41
C CYS A 110 -6.34 3.23 -21.53
N ARG A 111 -6.09 4.53 -21.70
CA ARG A 111 -4.74 5.08 -21.83
C ARG A 111 -4.03 5.01 -20.47
N LYS A 112 -4.70 5.46 -19.40
CA LYS A 112 -4.20 5.30 -18.03
C LYS A 112 -4.10 3.84 -17.61
N ALA A 113 -5.09 3.01 -17.97
CA ALA A 113 -5.06 1.59 -17.66
C ALA A 113 -3.82 0.90 -18.25
N GLY A 114 -3.56 1.11 -19.54
CA GLY A 114 -2.37 0.57 -20.22
C GLY A 114 -1.06 1.05 -19.59
N TYR A 115 -0.98 2.33 -19.22
CA TYR A 115 0.18 2.89 -18.51
C TYR A 115 0.46 2.15 -17.19
N PHE A 116 -0.58 1.96 -16.37
CA PHE A 116 -0.42 1.27 -15.09
C PHE A 116 -0.15 -0.23 -15.23
N TYR A 117 -0.78 -0.92 -16.18
CA TYR A 117 -0.51 -2.33 -16.45
C TYR A 117 0.92 -2.57 -16.95
N GLN A 118 1.45 -1.69 -17.82
CA GLN A 118 2.84 -1.77 -18.25
C GLN A 118 3.81 -1.58 -17.07
N ARG A 119 3.53 -0.62 -16.17
CA ARG A 119 4.33 -0.45 -14.95
C ARG A 119 4.26 -1.66 -14.03
N ALA A 120 3.06 -2.19 -13.77
CA ALA A 120 2.87 -3.39 -12.97
C ALA A 120 3.67 -4.58 -13.55
N CYS A 121 3.64 -4.76 -14.87
CA CYS A 121 4.43 -5.76 -15.58
C CYS A 121 5.94 -5.58 -15.35
N ARG A 122 6.45 -4.35 -15.50
CA ARG A 122 7.85 -4.01 -15.25
C ARG A 122 8.28 -4.27 -13.80
N PHE A 123 7.39 -4.07 -12.84
CA PHE A 123 7.63 -4.37 -11.42
C PHE A 123 7.40 -5.84 -11.03
N GLY A 124 7.10 -6.72 -11.99
CA GLY A 124 7.06 -8.17 -11.77
C GLY A 124 5.66 -8.79 -11.69
N ALA A 125 4.57 -8.02 -11.84
CA ALA A 125 3.24 -8.61 -12.04
C ALA A 125 3.11 -9.15 -13.47
N LYS A 126 3.55 -10.40 -13.68
CA LYS A 126 3.45 -11.10 -14.98
C LYS A 126 2.02 -11.15 -15.53
N SER A 127 1.03 -11.20 -14.65
CA SER A 127 -0.39 -11.14 -15.03
C SER A 127 -0.73 -9.82 -15.73
N ALA A 128 -0.12 -8.71 -15.33
CA ALA A 128 -0.37 -7.39 -15.90
C ALA A 128 0.18 -7.22 -17.33
N CYS A 129 1.21 -7.96 -17.71
CA CYS A 129 1.83 -7.86 -19.04
C CYS A 129 0.87 -8.22 -20.19
N ARG A 130 -0.16 -9.03 -19.88
CA ARG A 130 -1.19 -9.43 -20.85
C ARG A 130 -2.49 -8.68 -20.68
N LEU A 131 -2.57 -7.76 -19.71
CA LEU A 131 -3.77 -6.97 -19.49
C LEU A 131 -3.80 -5.80 -20.46
N SER A 132 -4.90 -5.72 -21.20
CA SER A 132 -5.27 -4.60 -22.03
C SER A 132 -6.67 -4.13 -21.63
N CYS A 133 -6.96 -2.85 -21.88
CA CYS A 133 -8.32 -2.35 -21.77
C CYS A 133 -9.12 -2.90 -22.97
N GLY A 134 -9.99 -3.88 -22.73
CA GLY A 134 -10.91 -4.43 -23.73
C GLY A 134 -12.19 -3.64 -23.75
#